data_AF-A0A970AUF1-F1
#
_entry.id   AF-A0A970AUF1-F1
#
_cell.length_a   1.000
_cell.length_b   1.000
_cell.length_c   1.000
_cell.angle_alpha   90.00
_cell.angle_beta   90.00
_cell.angle_gamma   90.00
#
_symmetry.space_group_name_H-M   'P 1'
#
loop_
_entity.id
_entity.type
_entity.pdbx_description
1 polymer ?
#
loop_
_entity_poly.entity_id
_entity_poly.type
_entity_poly.pdbx_seq_one_letter_code
_entity_poly.pdbx_strand_id
1 'polypeptide(L)' 'GTLACLAALEAIKLITGFNQPLLSQLLTIDFTRMDFAKRRSYRDRECPVCGNNAPWRYSQSQPLETTSNYKF' A
#
# COMPACT_ATOMS: atom_id res chain seq x y z
N GLY A 1 -19.81 5.69 11.13
CA GLY A 1 -18.63 5.53 12.01
C GLY A 1 -17.46 6.30 11.44
N THR A 2 -16.76 7.09 12.25
CA THR A 2 -15.76 8.07 11.81
C THR A 2 -14.58 7.47 11.05
N LEU A 3 -14.05 6.33 11.51
CA LEU A 3 -12.94 5.64 10.85
C LEU A 3 -13.27 5.22 9.41
N ALA A 4 -14.48 4.70 9.19
CA ALA A 4 -14.93 4.27 7.86
C ALA A 4 -15.04 5.45 6.88
N CYS A 5 -15.56 6.60 7.33
CA CYS A 5 -15.64 7.80 6.50
C CYS A 5 -14.24 8.31 6.11
N LEU A 6 -13.26 8.26 7.04
CA LEU A 6 -11.89 8.64 6.75
C LEU A 6 -11.23 7.70 5.74
N ALA A 7 -11.41 6.38 5.88
CA ALA A 7 -10.90 5.41 4.92
C ALA A 7 -11.54 5.59 3.52
N ALA A 8 -12.85 5.85 3.47
CA ALA A 8 -13.55 6.13 2.21
C ALA A 8 -13.02 7.40 1.52
N LEU A 9 -12.73 8.46 2.28
CA LEU A 9 -12.13 9.67 1.73
C LEU A 9 -10.72 9.44 1.19
N GLU A 10 -9.88 8.64 1.87
CA GLU A 10 -8.57 8.28 1.32
C GLU A 10 -8.70 7.49 0.02
N ALA A 11 -9.64 6.54 -0.05
CA ALA A 11 -9.89 5.77 -1.27
C ALA A 11 -10.31 6.70 -2.44
N ILE A 12 -11.21 7.65 -2.19
CA ILE A 12 -11.63 8.63 -3.20
C ILE A 12 -10.44 9.47 -3.67
N LYS A 13 -9.60 9.96 -2.75
CA LYS A 13 -8.40 10.73 -3.11
C LYS A 13 -7.43 9.94 -3.98
N LEU A 14 -7.22 8.66 -3.68
CA LEU A 14 -6.39 7.77 -4.48
C LEU A 14 -6.95 7.55 -5.89
N ILE A 15 -8.27 7.33 -6.02
CA ILE A 15 -8.92 7.07 -7.31
C ILE A 15 -8.94 8.32 -8.19
N THR A 16 -9.20 9.48 -7.59
CA THR A 16 -9.36 10.75 -8.33
C THR A 16 -8.04 11.49 -8.54
N GLY A 17 -6.97 11.09 -7.87
CA GLY A 17 -5.72 11.84 -7.82
C GLY A 17 -5.86 13.20 -7.12
N PHE A 18 -6.91 13.37 -6.31
CA PHE A 18 -7.26 14.64 -5.69
C PHE A 18 -6.54 14.85 -4.35
N ASN A 19 -5.90 16.02 -4.21
CA ASN A 19 -5.11 16.41 -3.03
C ASN A 19 -3.95 15.42 -2.73
N GLN A 20 -3.17 15.70 -1.70
CA GLN A 20 -2.13 14.79 -1.24
C GLN A 20 -2.77 13.67 -0.39
N PRO A 21 -2.75 12.40 -0.86
CA PRO A 21 -3.23 11.28 -0.07
C PRO A 21 -2.31 11.03 1.13
N LEU A 22 -2.78 10.29 2.14
CA LEU A 22 -1.95 9.87 3.27
C LEU A 22 -1.00 8.70 2.91
N LEU A 23 -0.53 8.65 1.67
CA LEU A 23 0.47 7.68 1.22
C LEU A 23 1.72 7.80 2.09
N SER A 24 2.24 6.65 2.52
CA SER A 24 3.42 6.54 3.40
C SER A 24 3.26 7.16 4.80
N GLN A 25 2.04 7.49 5.21
CA GLN A 25 1.74 8.07 6.52
C GLN A 25 0.67 7.25 7.23
N LEU A 26 0.94 6.89 8.48
CA LEU A 26 -0.03 6.28 9.38
C LEU A 26 -0.79 7.39 10.11
N LEU A 27 -2.13 7.38 9.98
CA LEU A 27 -3.01 8.25 10.75
C LEU A 27 -3.41 7.54 12.05
N THR A 28 -3.07 8.14 13.18
CA THR A 28 -3.52 7.68 14.50
C THR A 28 -4.58 8.65 15.02
N ILE A 29 -5.67 8.10 15.53
CA ILE A 29 -6.80 8.86 16.06
C ILE A 29 -7.05 8.42 17.49
N ASP A 30 -6.96 9.35 18.43
CA ASP A 30 -7.38 9.18 19.81
C ASP A 30 -8.71 9.90 20.02
N PHE A 31 -9.80 9.15 20.17
CA PHE A 31 -11.13 9.72 20.37
C PHE A 31 -11.37 10.26 21.78
N THR A 32 -10.59 9.80 22.77
CA THR A 32 -10.72 10.28 24.15
C THR A 32 -10.11 11.66 24.28
N ARG A 33 -8.98 11.89 23.63
CA ARG A 33 -8.27 13.19 23.63
C ARG A 33 -8.57 14.06 22.40
N MET A 34 -9.34 13.54 21.45
CA MET A 34 -9.64 14.18 20.15
C MET A 34 -8.36 14.57 19.40
N ASP A 35 -7.35 13.70 19.44
CA ASP A 35 -6.06 13.93 18.81
C ASP A 35 -5.93 13.17 17.48
N PHE A 36 -5.30 13.84 16.50
CA PHE A 36 -5.08 13.32 15.16
C PHE A 36 -3.61 13.50 14.79
N ALA A 37 -2.86 12.41 14.83
CA ALA A 37 -1.42 12.43 14.56
C ALA A 37 -1.10 11.70 13.25
N LYS A 38 -0.38 12.37 12.35
CA LYS A 38 0.24 11.74 11.17
C LYS A 38 1.64 11.29 11.54
N ARG A 39 1.93 10.00 11.35
CA ARG A 39 3.26 9.41 11.57
C ARG A 39 3.81 8.92 10.24
N ARG A 40 5.10 9.15 9.98
CA ARG A 40 5.74 8.59 8.78
C ARG A 40 6.07 7.13 9.02
N SER A 41 5.56 6.25 8.17
CA SER A 41 5.92 4.83 8.20
C SER A 41 7.27 4.65 7.54
N TYR A 42 8.24 4.09 8.26
CA TYR A 42 9.56 3.77 7.73
C TYR A 42 9.54 2.34 7.17
N ARG A 43 10.12 2.16 5.98
CA ARG A 43 10.29 0.83 5.37
C ARG A 43 11.61 0.24 5.85
N ASP A 44 11.52 -0.86 6.58
CA ASP A 44 12.69 -1.66 6.95
C ASP A 44 13.23 -2.42 5.72
N ARG A 45 14.54 -2.37 5.52
CA ARG A 45 15.23 -3.03 4.39
C ARG A 45 15.31 -4.55 4.59
N GLU A 46 15.37 -5.00 5.83
CA GLU A 46 15.45 -6.42 6.21
C GLU A 46 14.06 -7.06 6.38
N CYS A 47 12.98 -6.34 6.08
CA CYS A 47 11.63 -6.87 6.21
C CYS A 47 11.40 -8.07 5.27
N PRO A 48 10.96 -9.24 5.76
CA PRO A 48 10.74 -10.44 4.94
C PRO A 48 9.59 -10.29 3.93
N VAL A 49 8.76 -9.25 4.05
CA VAL A 49 7.59 -9.03 3.18
C VAL A 49 7.86 -7.97 2.12
N CYS A 50 8.24 -6.77 2.56
CA CYS A 50 8.45 -5.63 1.66
C CYS A 50 9.92 -5.26 1.49
N GLY A 51 10.86 -5.90 2.18
CA GLY A 51 12.29 -5.66 2.03
C GLY A 51 12.82 -6.03 0.64
N ASN A 52 14.08 -5.71 0.37
CA ASN A 52 14.69 -6.05 -0.91
C ASN A 52 14.94 -7.56 -1.04
N ASN A 53 15.16 -8.23 0.08
CA ASN A 53 15.42 -9.67 0.16
C ASN A 53 14.14 -10.51 0.36
N ALA A 54 12.94 -9.92 0.18
CA ALA A 54 11.69 -10.63 0.37
C ALA A 54 11.55 -11.78 -0.65
N PRO A 55 11.29 -13.04 -0.22
CA PRO A 55 11.29 -14.21 -1.10
C PRO A 55 10.23 -14.11 -2.23
N TRP A 56 9.12 -13.43 -1.98
CA TRP A 56 8.06 -13.21 -2.97
C TRP A 56 8.45 -12.25 -4.11
N ARG A 57 9.54 -11.49 -3.99
CA ARG A 57 10.03 -10.68 -5.12
C ARG A 57 10.59 -11.54 -6.26
N TYR A 58 11.10 -12.74 -5.98
CA TYR A 58 11.63 -13.67 -6.99
C TYR A 58 10.53 -14.39 -7.78
N SER A 59 9.36 -14.65 -7.18
CA SER A 59 8.26 -15.34 -7.86
C SER A 59 7.52 -14.49 -8.90
N GLN A 60 7.74 -13.17 -8.92
CA GLN A 60 7.11 -12.26 -9.89
C GLN A 60 7.97 -11.97 -11.12
N SER A 61 9.24 -12.41 -11.14
CA SER A 61 10.16 -12.16 -12.26
C SER A 61 10.32 -13.34 -13.21
N GLN A 62 9.52 -14.41 -13.11
CA GLN A 62 9.45 -15.39 -14.19
C GLN A 62 8.80 -14.71 -15.41
N PRO A 63 9.53 -14.54 -16.53
CA PRO A 63 8.88 -14.19 -17.78
C PRO A 63 7.88 -15.29 -18.10
N LEU A 64 6.65 -14.92 -18.40
CA LEU A 64 5.74 -15.82 -19.10
C LEU A 64 6.44 -16.22 -20.41
N GLU A 65 6.89 -17.47 -20.52
CA GLU A 65 7.22 -18.09 -21.81
C GLU A 65 5.93 -18.28 -22.62
N THR A 66 5.30 -17.16 -23.00
CA THR A 66 4.35 -17.12 -24.09
C THR A 66 5.17 -17.16 -25.36
N THR A 67 5.37 -18.34 -25.96
CA THR A 67 5.20 -18.64 -27.41
C THR A 67 5.60 -20.09 -27.71
N SER A 68 4.73 -20.78 -28.47
CA SER A 68 4.98 -21.97 -29.29
C SER A 68 4.42 -23.32 -28.80
N ASN A 69 3.10 -23.42 -28.58
CA ASN A 69 2.37 -24.66 -28.84
C ASN A 69 0.91 -24.41 -29.25
N TYR A 70 0.68 -23.44 -30.14
CA TYR A 70 -0.51 -23.43 -31.00
C TYR A 70 -0.10 -24.05 -32.34
N LYS A 71 -0.28 -25.37 -32.47
CA LYS A 71 -0.24 -26.08 -33.75
C LYS A 71 -1.58 -25.88 -34.46
N PHE A 72 -1.53 -25.37 -35.68
CA PHE A 72 -2.48 -25.74 -36.72
C PHE A 72 -2.21 -27.18 -37.15
#